data_AF-A0A101I2X0-F1
#
_entry.id   AF-A0A101I2X0-F1
#
_cell.length_a   1.000
_cell.length_b   1.000
_cell.length_c   1.000
_cell.angle_alpha   90.00
_cell.angle_beta   90.00
_cell.angle_gamma   90.00
#
_symmetry.space_group_name_H-M   'P 1'
#
loop_
_entity.id
_entity.type
_entity.pdbx_description
1 polymer ?
#
loop_
_entity_poly.entity_id
_entity_poly.type
_entity_poly.pdbx_seq_one_letter_code
_entity_poly.pdbx_strand_id
1 'polypeptide(L)'
;MKSYVWVVSDEGSFMVNELLVSSGLAVPYAIPPNLRYTDLFREAFARARSSGSGLWGKARGRLFTPAQVWAELPSLAGRFINIRFKVDSISSSRTRYTLRPDKGYTTLIIHKSDTGQFGSIEDLVGRTLIVTGKVTPGFNGPEVILSDPAQILSLH
;
A
#
# COMPACT_ATOMS: atom_id res chain seq x y z
N MET A 1 7.93 3.30 11.51
CA MET A 1 8.38 4.69 11.74
C MET A 1 9.46 4.62 12.82
N LYS A 2 10.54 5.39 12.71
CA LYS A 2 11.63 5.32 13.70
C LYS A 2 11.39 6.17 14.95
N SER A 3 10.53 7.18 14.87
CA SER A 3 10.19 8.09 15.98
C SER A 3 8.73 8.56 15.89
N TYR A 4 8.15 8.94 17.04
CA TYR A 4 6.81 9.49 17.17
C TYR A 4 6.90 10.95 17.63
N VAL A 5 6.19 11.85 16.95
CA VAL A 5 6.15 13.27 17.31
C VAL A 5 4.82 13.58 17.99
N TRP A 6 4.89 14.16 19.18
CA TRP A 6 3.75 14.62 19.94
C TRP A 6 3.74 16.14 19.99
N VAL A 7 2.58 16.74 19.75
CA VAL A 7 2.33 18.14 19.99
C VAL A 7 1.47 18.23 21.24
N VAL A 8 1.85 19.10 22.17
CA VAL A 8 1.16 19.35 23.43
C VAL A 8 0.78 20.83 23.48
N SER A 9 -0.48 21.11 23.73
CA SER A 9 -1.03 22.45 23.92
C SER A 9 -2.02 22.47 25.08
N ASP A 10 -2.53 23.66 25.43
CA ASP A 10 -3.54 23.83 26.47
C ASP A 10 -4.87 23.12 26.15
N GLU A 11 -5.10 22.79 24.88
CA GLU A 11 -6.28 22.06 24.39
C GLU A 11 -6.10 20.53 24.38
N GLY A 12 -4.89 20.04 24.67
CA GLY A 12 -4.57 18.62 24.76
C GLY A 12 -3.31 18.21 23.99
N SER A 13 -3.15 16.91 23.76
CA SER A 13 -2.01 16.36 23.05
C SER A 13 -2.43 15.43 21.92
N PHE A 14 -1.75 15.49 20.78
CA PHE A 14 -1.97 14.55 19.68
C PHE A 14 -0.65 14.10 19.04
N MET A 15 -0.68 12.93 18.40
CA MET A 15 0.47 12.37 17.69
C MET A 15 0.42 12.78 16.21
N VAL A 16 1.41 13.54 15.76
CA VAL A 16 1.49 14.06 14.37
C VAL A 16 1.50 12.93 13.36
N ASN A 17 2.18 11.82 13.67
CA ASN A 17 2.26 10.67 12.79
C ASN A 17 0.87 10.06 12.52
N GLU A 18 0.00 9.99 13.54
CA GLU A 18 -1.35 9.44 13.40
C GLU A 18 -2.19 10.38 12.54
N LEU A 19 -2.09 11.68 12.82
CA LEU A 19 -2.81 12.72 12.08
C LEU A 19 -2.47 12.70 10.58
N LEU A 20 -1.19 12.52 10.23
CA LEU A 20 -0.75 12.42 8.85
C LEU A 20 -1.36 11.20 8.14
N VAL A 21 -1.43 10.06 8.84
CA VAL A 21 -2.01 8.82 8.29
C VAL A 21 -3.52 8.95 8.16
N SER A 22 -4.22 9.43 9.19
CA SER A 22 -5.69 9.60 9.19
C SER A 22 -6.16 10.67 8.19
N SER A 23 -5.32 11.66 7.91
CA SER A 23 -5.55 12.65 6.84
C SER A 23 -5.23 12.12 5.43
N GLY A 24 -4.76 10.88 5.31
CA GLY A 24 -4.40 10.25 4.03
C GLY A 24 -3.15 10.84 3.39
N LEU A 25 -2.26 11.47 4.17
CA LEU A 25 -1.03 12.12 3.68
C LEU A 25 0.19 11.20 3.80
N ALA A 26 0.09 10.11 4.57
CA ALA A 26 1.17 9.15 4.77
C ALA A 26 0.67 7.70 4.69
N VAL A 27 1.53 6.80 4.22
CA VAL A 27 1.32 5.34 4.28
C VAL A 27 2.08 4.80 5.49
N PRO A 28 1.45 4.00 6.37
CA PRO A 28 2.13 3.37 7.49
C PRO A 28 3.28 2.48 7.00
N TYR A 29 4.44 2.63 7.63
CA TYR A 29 5.59 1.76 7.43
C TYR A 29 6.12 1.34 8.80
N ALA A 30 5.85 0.11 9.21
CA ALA A 30 6.31 -0.43 10.49
C ALA A 30 7.69 -1.09 10.32
N ILE A 31 8.66 -0.69 11.13
CA ILE A 31 9.98 -1.35 11.17
C ILE A 31 10.15 -1.82 12.62
N PRO A 32 10.26 -3.13 12.89
CA PRO A 32 10.57 -3.63 14.21
C PRO A 32 11.83 -2.95 14.80
N PRO A 33 11.88 -2.68 16.11
CA PRO A 33 10.94 -3.10 17.16
C PRO A 33 9.79 -2.09 17.44
N ASN A 34 9.66 -1.00 16.67
CA ASN A 34 8.71 0.08 16.94
C ASN A 34 7.27 -0.28 16.51
N LEU A 35 6.68 -1.26 17.20
CA LEU A 35 5.35 -1.79 16.90
C LEU A 35 4.24 -1.25 17.82
N ARG A 36 4.59 -0.45 18.85
CA ARG A 36 3.67 0.00 19.92
C ARG A 36 2.37 0.64 19.40
N TYR A 37 2.44 1.39 18.31
CA TYR A 37 1.29 2.12 17.74
C TYR A 37 0.86 1.56 16.38
N THR A 38 1.22 0.32 16.07
CA THR A 38 0.89 -0.28 14.76
C THR A 38 -0.61 -0.27 14.53
N ASP A 39 -1.40 -0.78 15.48
CA ASP A 39 -2.85 -0.84 15.35
C ASP A 39 -3.48 0.55 15.18
N LEU A 40 -3.00 1.54 15.96
CA LEU A 40 -3.43 2.93 15.82
C LEU A 40 -3.24 3.47 14.39
N PHE A 41 -2.07 3.23 13.78
CA PHE A 41 -1.83 3.66 12.40
C PHE A 41 -2.65 2.86 11.39
N ARG A 42 -2.92 1.58 11.64
CA ARG A 42 -3.75 0.76 10.75
C ARG A 42 -5.19 1.24 10.74
N GLU A 43 -5.75 1.52 11.91
CA GLU A 43 -7.07 2.12 12.02
C GLU A 43 -7.12 3.51 11.37
N ALA A 44 -6.10 4.35 11.60
CA ALA A 44 -6.00 5.65 10.95
C ALA A 44 -5.96 5.52 9.43
N PHE A 45 -5.23 4.55 8.90
CA PHE A 45 -5.10 4.31 7.46
C PHE A 45 -6.42 3.78 6.85
N ALA A 46 -7.12 2.89 7.57
CA ALA A 46 -8.44 2.43 7.20
C ALA A 46 -9.47 3.57 7.23
N ARG A 47 -9.44 4.46 8.23
CA ARG A 47 -10.26 5.68 8.29
C ARG A 47 -10.01 6.57 7.07
N ALA A 48 -8.75 6.89 6.79
CA ALA A 48 -8.37 7.72 5.64
C ALA A 48 -8.84 7.14 4.31
N ARG A 49 -8.78 5.81 4.15
CA ARG A 49 -9.36 5.12 2.98
C ARG A 49 -10.87 5.33 2.92
N SER A 50 -11.58 5.07 4.01
CA SER A 50 -13.05 5.14 4.04
C SER A 50 -13.59 6.54 3.74
N SER A 51 -12.88 7.58 4.18
CA SER A 51 -13.20 8.98 3.90
C SER A 51 -12.71 9.47 2.54
N GLY A 52 -11.87 8.69 1.84
CA GLY A 52 -11.23 9.11 0.59
C GLY A 52 -10.27 10.29 0.77
N SER A 53 -9.64 10.43 1.94
CA SER A 53 -8.75 11.55 2.24
C SER A 53 -7.42 11.48 1.47
N GLY A 54 -6.84 12.63 1.14
CA GLY A 54 -5.47 12.74 0.62
C GLY A 54 -5.17 11.83 -0.58
N LEU A 55 -4.22 10.90 -0.40
CA LEU A 55 -3.75 9.95 -1.42
C LEU A 55 -4.90 9.08 -1.97
N TRP A 56 -5.86 8.71 -1.12
CA TRP A 56 -6.99 7.84 -1.48
C TRP A 56 -7.96 8.54 -2.44
N GLY A 57 -8.31 9.79 -2.15
CA GLY A 57 -9.16 10.60 -3.02
C GLY A 57 -8.51 10.91 -4.36
N LYS A 58 -7.20 11.20 -4.36
CA LYS A 58 -6.43 11.45 -5.59
C LYS A 58 -6.32 10.22 -6.50
N ALA A 59 -6.29 9.02 -5.92
CA ALA A 59 -6.30 7.76 -6.68
C ALA A 59 -7.69 7.38 -7.21
N ARG A 60 -8.77 7.99 -6.67
CA ARG A 60 -10.14 7.64 -7.00
C ARG A 60 -10.47 7.93 -8.47
N GLY A 61 -11.23 7.03 -9.08
CA GLY A 61 -11.78 7.22 -10.44
C GLY A 61 -10.84 6.85 -11.59
N ARG A 62 -9.59 6.45 -11.33
CA ARG A 62 -8.67 5.96 -12.36
C ARG A 62 -8.18 4.56 -12.02
N LEU A 63 -8.59 3.59 -12.84
CA LEU A 63 -8.24 2.18 -12.68
C LEU A 63 -7.33 1.75 -13.83
N PHE A 64 -6.09 1.40 -13.50
CA PHE A 64 -5.09 0.98 -14.48
C PHE A 64 -4.92 -0.54 -14.47
N THR A 65 -4.46 -1.08 -15.59
CA THR A 65 -3.93 -2.45 -15.68
C THR A 65 -2.41 -2.45 -15.50
N PRO A 66 -1.78 -3.60 -15.15
CA PRO A 66 -0.32 -3.68 -15.01
C PRO A 66 0.44 -3.26 -16.27
N ALA A 67 -0.13 -3.53 -17.46
CA ALA A 67 0.44 -3.12 -18.74
C ALA A 67 0.34 -1.60 -18.98
N GLN A 68 -0.77 -0.96 -18.60
CA GLN A 68 -0.91 0.50 -18.66
C GLN A 68 0.06 1.19 -17.70
N VAL A 69 0.22 0.67 -16.48
CA VAL A 69 1.19 1.22 -15.51
C VAL A 69 2.62 1.16 -16.05
N TRP A 70 2.97 0.10 -16.78
CA TRP A 70 4.26 0.01 -17.47
C TRP A 70 4.41 1.03 -18.59
N ALA A 71 3.43 1.10 -19.50
CA ALA A 71 3.45 1.99 -20.64
C ALA A 71 3.52 3.48 -20.23
N GLU A 72 2.88 3.82 -19.11
CA GLU A 72 2.78 5.19 -18.58
C GLU A 72 3.72 5.43 -17.39
N LEU A 73 4.72 4.57 -17.15
CA LEU A 73 5.59 4.67 -15.98
C LEU A 73 6.20 6.08 -15.78
N PRO A 74 6.68 6.80 -16.81
CA PRO A 74 7.23 8.15 -16.62
C PRO A 74 6.22 9.14 -16.02
N SER A 75 4.92 9.01 -16.33
CA SER A 75 3.88 9.91 -15.83
C SER A 75 3.31 9.44 -14.49
N LEU A 76 3.34 8.13 -14.22
CA LEU A 76 2.75 7.50 -13.04
C LEU A 76 3.73 7.32 -11.88
N ALA A 77 5.04 7.32 -12.12
CA ALA A 77 6.04 7.19 -11.07
C ALA A 77 5.81 8.22 -9.95
N GLY A 78 5.76 7.74 -8.71
CA GLY A 78 5.50 8.55 -7.52
C GLY A 78 4.01 8.80 -7.23
N ARG A 79 3.10 8.50 -8.14
CA ARG A 79 1.66 8.69 -7.93
C ARG A 79 1.03 7.51 -7.20
N PHE A 80 0.02 7.82 -6.39
CA PHE A 80 -0.88 6.85 -5.77
C PHE A 80 -2.06 6.60 -6.72
N ILE A 81 -2.27 5.36 -7.17
CA ILE A 81 -3.28 5.00 -8.18
C ILE A 81 -3.99 3.69 -7.83
N ASN A 82 -5.17 3.45 -8.43
CA ASN A 82 -5.82 2.15 -8.38
C ASN A 82 -5.39 1.25 -9.55
N ILE A 83 -5.17 -0.03 -9.28
CA ILE A 83 -4.74 -1.03 -10.27
C ILE A 83 -5.64 -2.25 -10.16
N ARG A 84 -6.21 -2.69 -11.29
CA ARG A 84 -6.86 -4.00 -11.42
C ARG A 84 -5.78 -5.02 -11.78
N PHE A 85 -5.50 -5.94 -10.87
CA PHE A 85 -4.35 -6.84 -10.92
C PHE A 85 -4.81 -8.28 -10.81
N LYS A 86 -4.68 -9.08 -11.88
CA LYS A 86 -4.86 -10.52 -11.80
C LYS A 86 -3.54 -11.16 -11.38
N VAL A 87 -3.54 -11.86 -10.25
CA VAL A 87 -2.33 -12.53 -9.75
C VAL A 87 -2.17 -13.84 -10.52
N ASP A 88 -1.13 -13.91 -11.34
CA ASP A 88 -0.79 -15.13 -12.10
C ASP A 88 0.12 -16.05 -11.29
N SER A 89 1.17 -15.46 -10.73
CA SER A 89 2.16 -16.20 -9.96
C SER A 89 2.70 -15.39 -8.81
N ILE A 90 3.11 -16.09 -7.76
CA ILE A 90 3.74 -15.51 -6.59
C ILE A 90 5.09 -16.17 -6.41
N SER A 91 6.13 -15.34 -6.24
CA SER A 91 7.45 -15.82 -5.82
C SER A 91 7.80 -15.20 -4.48
N SER A 92 8.47 -15.96 -3.62
CA SER A 92 9.04 -15.44 -2.39
C SER A 92 10.55 -15.34 -2.46
N SER A 93 11.10 -14.29 -1.87
CA SER A 93 12.49 -14.24 -1.42
C SER A 93 12.56 -14.28 0.10
N ARG A 94 13.77 -14.15 0.66
CA ARG A 94 13.99 -13.99 2.10
C ARG A 94 13.25 -12.77 2.69
N THR A 95 13.01 -11.72 1.91
CA THR A 95 12.54 -10.42 2.42
C THR A 95 11.18 -9.99 1.89
N ARG A 96 10.69 -10.59 0.80
CA ARG A 96 9.44 -10.17 0.17
C ARG A 96 8.75 -11.29 -0.60
N TYR A 97 7.45 -11.15 -0.75
CA TYR A 97 6.67 -11.76 -1.81
C TYR A 97 6.57 -10.80 -2.99
N THR A 98 6.67 -11.35 -4.19
CA THR A 98 6.44 -10.64 -5.45
C THR A 98 5.30 -11.33 -6.18
N LEU A 99 4.17 -10.63 -6.29
CA LEU A 99 3.01 -11.03 -7.06
C LEU A 99 3.19 -10.50 -8.48
N ARG A 100 3.13 -11.40 -9.46
CA ARG A 100 3.25 -11.07 -10.88
C ARG A 100 1.88 -11.11 -11.55
N PRO A 101 1.65 -10.22 -12.52
CA PRO A 101 0.42 -10.22 -13.28
C PRO A 101 0.45 -11.29 -14.36
N ASP A 102 -0.71 -11.66 -14.89
CA ASP A 102 -0.83 -12.49 -16.09
C ASP A 102 -0.33 -11.77 -17.35
N LYS A 103 -0.45 -10.43 -17.36
CA LYS A 103 -0.03 -9.55 -18.46
C LYS A 103 0.62 -8.28 -17.94
N GLY A 104 1.73 -7.89 -18.57
CA GLY A 104 2.50 -6.69 -18.23
C GLY A 104 3.60 -6.95 -17.21
N TYR A 105 4.29 -5.88 -16.81
CA TYR A 105 5.51 -5.96 -15.99
C TYR A 105 5.37 -5.31 -14.61
N THR A 106 4.23 -4.68 -14.32
CA THR A 106 3.98 -4.10 -13.00
C THR A 106 3.77 -5.20 -11.99
N THR A 107 4.48 -5.17 -10.87
CA THR A 107 4.39 -6.17 -9.80
C THR A 107 3.88 -5.57 -8.51
N LEU A 108 3.19 -6.39 -7.70
CA LEU A 108 2.86 -6.03 -6.32
C LEU A 108 3.87 -6.68 -5.38
N ILE A 109 4.33 -5.90 -4.41
CA ILE A 109 5.33 -6.33 -3.44
C ILE A 109 4.71 -6.31 -2.04
N ILE A 110 4.87 -7.41 -1.31
CA ILE A 110 4.53 -7.50 0.12
C ILE A 110 5.79 -7.91 0.85
N HIS A 111 6.29 -7.06 1.76
CA HIS A 111 7.46 -7.41 2.56
C HIS A 111 7.11 -8.47 3.62
N LYS A 112 8.04 -9.39 3.90
CA LYS A 112 7.85 -10.46 4.91
C LYS A 112 7.62 -9.92 6.32
N SER A 113 8.03 -8.68 6.60
CA SER A 113 7.70 -7.97 7.86
C SER A 113 6.22 -7.61 7.96
N ASP A 114 5.54 -7.48 6.83
CA ASP A 114 4.15 -7.01 6.77
C ASP A 114 3.18 -8.18 6.61
N THR A 115 3.64 -9.39 6.28
CA THR A 115 2.77 -10.53 5.93
C THR A 115 1.86 -10.99 7.07
N GLY A 116 2.25 -10.80 8.34
CA GLY A 116 1.39 -11.15 9.49
C GLY A 116 0.08 -10.34 9.54
N GLN A 117 0.01 -9.27 8.73
CA GLN A 117 -1.17 -8.43 8.57
C GLN A 117 -2.10 -8.93 7.48
N PHE A 118 -1.58 -9.70 6.53
CA PHE A 118 -2.32 -10.27 5.42
C PHE A 118 -2.72 -11.71 5.77
N GLY A 119 -3.75 -12.23 5.10
CA GLY A 119 -4.02 -13.67 5.12
C GLY A 119 -2.92 -14.46 4.38
N SER A 120 -3.19 -15.73 4.09
CA SER A 120 -2.33 -16.53 3.20
C SER A 120 -2.12 -15.78 1.88
N ILE A 121 -0.88 -15.41 1.58
CA ILE A 121 -0.54 -14.64 0.37
C ILE A 121 -0.67 -15.54 -0.85
N GLU A 122 -0.32 -16.80 -0.68
CA GLU A 122 -0.37 -17.86 -1.67
C GLU A 122 -1.81 -18.08 -2.20
N ASP A 123 -2.83 -17.84 -1.37
CA ASP A 123 -4.25 -17.97 -1.74
C ASP A 123 -4.70 -16.87 -2.73
N LEU A 124 -3.88 -15.85 -2.96
CA LEU A 124 -4.16 -14.80 -3.94
C LEU A 124 -3.89 -15.25 -5.38
N VAL A 125 -3.17 -16.37 -5.61
CA VAL A 125 -2.93 -16.90 -6.96
C VAL A 125 -4.26 -17.17 -7.68
N GLY A 126 -4.36 -16.69 -8.92
CA GLY A 126 -5.56 -16.80 -9.75
C GLY A 126 -6.64 -15.75 -9.47
N ARG A 127 -6.55 -15.01 -8.36
CA ARG A 127 -7.51 -13.97 -7.97
C ARG A 127 -7.28 -12.67 -8.72
N THR A 128 -8.35 -11.88 -8.87
CA THR A 128 -8.26 -10.50 -9.34
C THR A 128 -8.44 -9.53 -8.20
N LEU A 129 -7.42 -8.71 -7.97
CA LEU A 129 -7.37 -7.67 -6.94
C LEU A 129 -7.68 -6.32 -7.58
N ILE A 130 -8.43 -5.46 -6.89
CA ILE A 130 -8.31 -4.02 -7.08
C ILE A 130 -7.46 -3.51 -5.94
N VAL A 131 -6.28 -3.00 -6.24
CA VAL A 131 -5.35 -2.46 -5.25
C VAL A 131 -5.12 -0.98 -5.44
N THR A 132 -4.71 -0.28 -4.39
CA THR A 132 -4.21 1.09 -4.49
C THR A 132 -2.85 1.23 -3.85
N GLY A 133 -1.98 1.99 -4.49
CA GLY A 133 -0.62 2.15 -3.99
C GLY A 133 0.19 3.13 -4.81
N LYS A 134 1.36 3.47 -4.27
CA LYS A 134 2.34 4.32 -4.97
C LYS A 134 3.08 3.49 -6.01
N VAL A 135 3.14 3.99 -7.24
CA VAL A 135 3.96 3.40 -8.30
C VAL A 135 5.42 3.82 -8.09
N THR A 136 6.32 2.86 -8.04
CA THR A 136 7.76 3.08 -7.96
C THR A 136 8.47 2.38 -9.11
N PRO A 137 9.46 3.00 -9.79
CA PRO A 137 10.29 2.30 -10.75
C PRO A 137 11.09 1.19 -10.06
N GLY A 138 11.14 0.01 -10.67
CA GLY A 138 11.95 -1.13 -10.25
C GLY A 138 12.74 -1.70 -11.42
N PHE A 139 13.68 -2.59 -11.11
CA PHE A 139 14.61 -3.15 -12.11
C PHE A 139 13.88 -3.94 -13.22
N ASN A 140 12.86 -4.72 -12.85
CA ASN A 140 12.09 -5.58 -13.78
C ASN A 140 10.77 -4.95 -14.26
N GLY A 141 10.54 -3.68 -13.95
CA GLY A 141 9.26 -3.03 -14.16
C GLY A 141 8.79 -2.22 -12.96
N PRO A 142 7.61 -1.60 -13.03
CA PRO A 142 7.04 -0.83 -11.95
C PRO A 142 6.71 -1.76 -10.78
N GLU A 143 6.98 -1.30 -9.56
CA GLU A 143 6.60 -1.98 -8.33
C GLU A 143 5.57 -1.14 -7.59
N VAL A 144 4.61 -1.80 -6.96
CA VAL A 144 3.68 -1.19 -5.99
C VAL A 144 3.76 -1.97 -4.69
N ILE A 145 4.16 -1.30 -3.63
CA ILE A 145 4.29 -1.91 -2.30
C ILE A 145 2.93 -1.89 -1.59
N LEU A 146 2.51 -3.05 -1.11
CA LEU A 146 1.37 -3.22 -0.22
C LEU A 146 1.89 -3.48 1.19
N SER A 147 1.82 -2.47 2.05
CA SER A 147 2.24 -2.58 3.47
C SER A 147 1.06 -2.85 4.42
N ASP A 148 -0.18 -2.62 3.97
CA ASP A 148 -1.39 -2.90 4.74
C ASP A 148 -2.52 -3.45 3.86
N PRO A 149 -3.34 -4.42 4.33
CA PRO A 149 -4.49 -4.95 3.61
C PRO A 149 -5.52 -3.91 3.18
N ALA A 150 -5.61 -2.75 3.84
CA ALA A 150 -6.45 -1.64 3.41
C ALA A 150 -6.10 -1.13 2.01
N GLN A 151 -4.92 -1.46 1.46
CA GLN A 151 -4.61 -1.18 0.06
C GLN A 151 -5.33 -2.11 -0.93
N ILE A 152 -5.87 -3.25 -0.49
CA ILE A 152 -6.71 -4.13 -1.30
C ILE A 152 -8.15 -3.63 -1.20
N LEU A 153 -8.61 -2.98 -2.27
CA LEU A 153 -9.94 -2.38 -2.35
C LEU A 153 -11.05 -3.42 -2.52
N SER A 154 -10.80 -4.44 -3.34
CA SER A 154 -11.66 -5.61 -3.52
C SER A 154 -10.87 -6.83 -3.99
N LEU A 155 -11.46 -8.01 -3.78
CA LEU A 155 -10.96 -9.33 -4.18
C LEU A 155 -12.07 -10.06 -4.94
N HIS A 156 -11.75 -10.61 -6.11
CA HIS A 156 -12.65 -11.41 -6.95
C HIS A 156 -11.99 -12.75 -7.28
#